data_AF-A0A1N7PGL9-F1
#
_entry.id   AF-A0A1N7PGL9-F1
#
_cell.length_a   1.000
_cell.length_b   1.000
_cell.length_c   1.000
_cell.angle_alpha   90.00
_cell.angle_beta   90.00
_cell.angle_gamma   90.00
#
_symmetry.space_group_name_H-M   'P 1'
#
loop_
_entity.id
_entity.type
_entity.pdbx_description
1 polymer ?
#
loop_
_entity_poly.entity_id
_entity_poly.type
_entity_poly.pdbx_seq_one_letter_code
_entity_poly.pdbx_strand_id
1 'polypeptide(L)'
;MKKGLSVGIVAITWVLMGCGQNDAAKASADALLGAIFESKTSSPQELAMLKAMPEYGQAIDCLANHLDMSGWTIEDHNFFMAETRNTGNMQYLDSRKFTEAEQIEHFGPLLTSPCL
;
A
#
# COMPACT_ATOMS: atom_id res chain seq x y z
N MET A 1 -44.78 9.06 -39.45
CA MET A 1 -43.73 8.23 -38.82
C MET A 1 -42.40 8.55 -39.49
N LYS A 2 -41.56 9.40 -38.88
CA LYS A 2 -40.24 9.75 -39.41
C LYS A 2 -39.19 8.94 -38.65
N LYS A 3 -38.52 8.03 -39.34
CA LYS A 3 -37.34 7.30 -38.84
C LYS A 3 -36.11 8.18 -39.10
N GLY A 4 -35.49 8.68 -38.04
CA GLY A 4 -34.22 9.41 -38.07
C GLY A 4 -33.08 8.45 -37.74
N LEU A 5 -32.09 8.44 -38.63
CA LEU A 5 -30.94 7.56 -38.72
C LEU A 5 -29.71 8.22 -38.08
N SER A 6 -28.84 7.40 -37.46
CA SER A 6 -27.45 7.70 -37.03
C SER A 6 -27.34 8.65 -35.83
N VAL A 7 -26.43 8.47 -34.87
CA VAL A 7 -24.97 8.46 -35.03
C VAL A 7 -24.36 7.64 -33.89
N GLY A 8 -23.41 6.77 -34.25
CA GLY A 8 -22.54 6.09 -33.28
C GLY A 8 -21.62 7.08 -32.58
N ILE A 9 -21.50 6.93 -31.26
CA ILE A 9 -20.42 7.52 -30.49
C ILE A 9 -19.63 6.35 -29.92
N VAL A 10 -18.55 6.01 -30.62
CA VAL A 10 -17.41 5.32 -30.02
C VAL A 10 -16.67 6.38 -29.23
N ALA A 11 -16.92 6.45 -27.92
CA ALA A 11 -16.12 7.24 -27.00
C ALA A 11 -15.11 6.32 -26.31
N ILE A 12 -13.97 6.16 -26.98
CA ILE A 12 -12.70 5.73 -26.38
C ILE A 12 -12.32 6.83 -25.38
N THR A 13 -12.53 6.58 -24.09
CA THR A 13 -11.93 7.38 -23.02
C THR A 13 -11.87 6.56 -21.72
N TRP A 14 -10.86 5.71 -21.60
CA TRP A 14 -10.29 5.33 -20.31
C TRP A 14 -8.83 5.78 -20.29
N VAL A 15 -8.65 7.10 -20.40
CA VAL A 15 -7.42 7.80 -20.05
C VAL A 15 -7.49 8.07 -18.55
N LEU A 16 -7.15 7.11 -17.69
CA LEU A 16 -6.95 7.35 -16.24
C LEU A 16 -6.01 6.31 -15.56
N MET A 17 -5.11 5.65 -16.28
CA MET A 17 -4.02 4.89 -15.64
C MET A 17 -2.79 5.79 -15.53
N GLY A 18 -2.78 6.71 -14.56
CA GLY A 18 -1.69 7.68 -14.45
C GLY A 18 -1.37 8.21 -13.06
N CYS A 19 -2.13 7.88 -12.02
CA CYS A 19 -1.88 8.38 -10.66
C CYS A 19 -2.04 7.33 -9.55
N GLY A 20 -2.24 6.04 -9.87
CA GLY A 20 -2.54 5.03 -8.84
C GLY A 20 -1.32 4.36 -8.21
N GLN A 21 -0.15 4.45 -8.85
CA GLN A 21 1.02 3.65 -8.43
C GLN A 21 1.76 4.26 -7.23
N ASN A 22 2.00 5.57 -7.27
CA ASN A 22 2.67 6.31 -6.19
C ASN A 22 1.81 6.33 -4.89
N ASP A 23 0.48 6.28 -5.03
CA ASP A 23 -0.43 6.16 -3.89
C ASP A 23 -0.36 4.79 -3.22
N ALA A 24 -0.11 3.71 -3.97
CA ALA A 24 -0.05 2.35 -3.44
C ALA A 24 1.18 2.16 -2.53
N ALA A 25 2.36 2.58 -3.00
CA ALA A 25 3.59 2.51 -2.22
C ALA A 25 3.49 3.33 -0.93
N LYS A 26 2.98 4.57 -1.03
CA LYS A 26 2.79 5.43 0.14
C LYS A 26 1.76 4.88 1.13
N ALA A 27 0.65 4.32 0.63
CA ALA A 27 -0.38 3.70 1.47
C ALA A 27 0.14 2.43 2.17
N SER A 28 0.90 1.58 1.48
CA SER A 28 1.56 0.43 2.09
C SER A 28 2.57 0.86 3.17
N ALA A 29 3.35 1.91 2.90
CA ALA A 29 4.33 2.43 3.83
C ALA A 29 3.69 2.97 5.12
N ASP A 30 2.61 3.77 5.00
CA ASP A 30 1.86 4.28 6.15
C ASP A 30 1.17 3.15 6.93
N ALA A 31 0.61 2.15 6.25
CA ALA A 31 -0.01 1.01 6.92
C ALA A 31 1.01 0.18 7.72
N LEU A 32 2.18 -0.12 7.14
CA LEU A 32 3.23 -0.88 7.82
C LEU A 32 3.80 -0.11 9.02
N LEU A 33 4.22 1.14 8.81
CA LEU A 33 4.80 1.96 9.88
C LEU A 33 3.75 2.22 10.98
N GLY A 34 2.52 2.53 10.60
CA GLY A 34 1.40 2.69 11.51
C GLY A 34 1.22 1.47 12.42
N ALA A 35 1.21 0.26 11.85
CA ALA A 35 1.13 -0.98 12.59
C ALA A 35 2.34 -1.22 13.53
N ILE A 36 3.55 -0.85 13.09
CA ILE A 36 4.76 -0.94 13.93
C ILE A 36 4.63 -0.02 15.15
N PHE A 37 4.19 1.22 14.97
CA PHE A 37 4.01 2.15 16.10
C PHE A 37 2.85 1.74 17.01
N GLU A 38 1.75 1.25 16.45
CA GLU A 38 0.63 0.68 17.22
C GLU A 38 1.06 -0.49 18.10
N SER A 39 2.06 -1.28 17.68
CA SER A 39 2.62 -2.35 18.52
C SER A 39 3.47 -1.83 19.70
N LYS A 40 3.92 -0.57 19.66
CA LYS A 40 4.82 0.04 20.66
C LYS A 40 4.09 0.91 21.68
N THR A 41 2.85 1.31 21.41
CA THR A 41 2.03 2.10 22.35
C THR A 41 0.59 1.59 22.39
N SER A 42 0.00 1.58 23.58
CA SER A 42 -1.43 1.31 23.77
C SER A 42 -2.29 2.58 23.86
N SER A 43 -1.67 3.77 23.80
CA SER A 43 -2.37 5.06 23.87
C SER A 43 -2.64 5.60 22.46
N PRO A 44 -3.93 5.82 22.09
CA PRO A 44 -4.27 6.46 20.83
C PRO A 44 -3.70 7.88 20.69
N GLN A 45 -3.55 8.60 21.80
CA GLN A 45 -2.99 9.96 21.82
C GLN A 45 -1.49 9.95 21.55
N GLU A 46 -0.76 9.01 22.16
CA GLU A 46 0.67 8.84 21.91
C GLU A 46 0.93 8.43 20.46
N LEU A 47 0.12 7.51 19.92
CA LEU A 47 0.20 7.13 18.52
C LEU A 47 -0.05 8.32 17.59
N ALA A 48 -1.09 9.12 17.85
CA ALA A 48 -1.39 10.31 17.06
C ALA A 48 -0.25 11.33 17.11
N MET A 49 0.38 11.49 18.27
CA MET A 49 1.55 12.36 18.44
C MET A 49 2.75 11.85 17.63
N LEU A 50 3.04 10.54 17.68
CA LEU A 50 4.11 9.92 16.90
C LEU A 50 3.87 10.07 15.39
N LYS A 51 2.64 9.82 14.92
CA LYS A 51 2.27 10.00 13.50
C LYS A 51 2.32 11.48 13.04
N ALA A 52 2.22 12.43 13.97
CA ALA A 52 2.35 13.86 13.67
C ALA A 52 3.80 14.36 13.62
N MET A 53 4.77 13.55 14.06
CA MET A 53 6.19 13.93 14.01
C MET A 53 6.69 13.98 12.56
N PRO A 54 7.54 14.97 12.18
CA PRO A 54 8.13 15.03 10.84
C PRO A 54 8.87 13.76 10.43
N GLU A 55 9.50 13.09 11.38
CA GLU A 55 10.24 11.84 11.18
C GLU A 55 9.34 10.70 10.70
N TYR A 56 8.07 10.66 11.11
CA TYR A 56 7.11 9.67 10.63
C TYR A 56 6.82 9.87 9.13
N GLY A 57 6.58 11.11 8.71
CA GLY A 57 6.40 11.45 7.30
C GLY A 57 7.65 11.13 6.46
N GLN A 58 8.84 11.42 6.97
CA GLN A 58 10.11 11.09 6.31
C GLN A 58 10.31 9.58 6.16
N ALA A 59 9.95 8.80 7.18
CA ALA A 59 10.01 7.33 7.12
C ALA A 59 9.03 6.77 6.07
N ILE A 60 7.80 7.31 6.00
CA ILE A 60 6.83 6.96 4.94
C ILE A 60 7.40 7.27 3.57
N ASP A 61 7.92 8.47 3.34
CA ASP A 61 8.43 8.87 2.03
C ASP A 61 9.66 8.03 1.63
N CYS A 62 10.54 7.71 2.59
CA CYS A 62 11.68 6.82 2.37
C CYS A 62 11.22 5.42 1.94
N LEU A 63 10.30 4.82 2.69
CA LEU A 63 9.80 3.48 2.41
C LEU A 63 8.98 3.44 1.11
N ALA A 64 8.14 4.44 0.86
CA ALA A 64 7.38 4.56 -0.39
C ALA A 64 8.30 4.62 -1.61
N ASN A 65 9.35 5.44 -1.56
CA ASN A 65 10.34 5.50 -2.64
C ASN A 65 11.04 4.14 -2.86
N HIS A 66 11.38 3.42 -1.79
CA HIS A 66 11.96 2.08 -1.90
C HIS A 66 10.99 1.10 -2.58
N LEU A 67 9.72 1.10 -2.16
CA LEU A 67 8.67 0.27 -2.75
C LEU A 67 8.47 0.60 -4.23
N ASP A 68 8.35 1.87 -4.59
CA ASP A 68 8.25 2.31 -5.99
C ASP A 68 9.45 1.83 -6.82
N MET A 69 10.67 1.96 -6.30
CA MET A 69 11.89 1.48 -6.96
C MET A 69 11.93 -0.04 -7.13
N SER A 70 11.29 -0.79 -6.24
CA SER A 70 11.15 -2.24 -6.34
C SER A 70 10.06 -2.68 -7.33
N GLY A 71 9.27 -1.73 -7.86
CA GLY A 71 8.14 -2.01 -8.74
C GLY A 71 6.85 -2.32 -8.01
N TRP A 72 6.71 -1.93 -6.74
CA TRP A 72 5.51 -2.17 -5.93
C TRP A 72 4.26 -1.61 -6.59
N THR A 73 3.24 -2.44 -6.71
CA THR A 73 2.01 -2.12 -7.44
C THR A 73 0.81 -1.93 -6.51
N ILE A 74 -0.31 -1.52 -7.08
CA ILE A 74 -1.59 -1.48 -6.36
C ILE A 74 -2.08 -2.89 -6.03
N GLU A 75 -1.78 -3.87 -6.87
CA GLU A 75 -2.06 -5.29 -6.62
C GLU A 75 -1.28 -5.79 -5.40
N ASP A 76 -0.01 -5.44 -5.28
CA ASP A 76 0.83 -5.80 -4.12
C ASP A 76 0.31 -5.14 -2.84
N HIS A 77 -0.09 -3.87 -2.91
CA HIS A 77 -0.75 -3.18 -1.79
C HIS A 77 -2.03 -3.90 -1.35
N ASN A 78 -2.92 -4.21 -2.30
CA ASN A 78 -4.19 -4.89 -2.00
C ASN A 78 -3.96 -6.28 -1.40
N PHE A 79 -2.99 -7.02 -1.93
CA PHE A 79 -2.59 -8.31 -1.40
C PHE A 79 -2.05 -8.19 0.02
N PHE A 80 -1.10 -7.29 0.26
CA PHE A 80 -0.57 -6.99 1.60
C PHE A 80 -1.67 -6.64 2.60
N MET A 81 -2.60 -5.76 2.24
CA MET A 81 -3.70 -5.39 3.12
C MET A 81 -4.63 -6.58 3.38
N ALA A 82 -4.96 -7.37 2.36
CA ALA A 82 -5.80 -8.56 2.53
C ALA A 82 -5.16 -9.59 3.48
N GLU A 83 -3.87 -9.88 3.32
CA GLU A 83 -3.14 -10.85 4.14
C GLU A 83 -2.88 -10.35 5.57
N THR A 84 -2.90 -9.04 5.79
CA THR A 84 -2.74 -8.41 7.11
C THR A 84 -4.06 -7.94 7.73
N ARG A 85 -5.20 -8.49 7.28
CA ARG A 85 -6.54 -8.17 7.83
C ARG A 85 -6.89 -6.67 7.75
N ASN A 86 -6.40 -6.00 6.71
CA ASN A 86 -6.51 -4.56 6.46
C ASN A 86 -5.85 -3.67 7.53
N THR A 87 -4.83 -4.18 8.23
CA THR A 87 -4.14 -3.41 9.28
C THR A 87 -2.72 -3.00 8.90
N GLY A 88 -2.10 -3.66 7.92
CA GLY A 88 -0.67 -3.51 7.64
C GLY A 88 0.24 -4.20 8.66
N ASN A 89 -0.31 -4.88 9.67
CA ASN A 89 0.46 -5.61 10.66
C ASN A 89 0.90 -6.98 10.12
N MET A 90 2.19 -7.10 9.80
CA MET A 90 2.83 -8.32 9.30
C MET A 90 2.74 -9.52 10.26
N GLN A 91 2.46 -9.30 11.55
CA GLN A 91 2.24 -10.40 12.50
C GLN A 91 0.96 -11.19 12.22
N TYR A 92 0.04 -10.66 11.40
CA TYR A 92 -1.17 -11.38 10.99
C TYR A 92 -0.98 -12.30 9.79
N LEU A 93 0.19 -12.29 9.16
CA LEU A 93 0.49 -13.24 8.08
C LEU A 93 0.41 -14.67 8.60
N ASP A 94 -0.43 -15.50 7.97
CA ASP A 94 -0.59 -16.89 8.36
C ASP A 94 0.62 -17.70 7.87
N SER A 95 1.47 -18.12 8.81
CA SER A 95 2.65 -18.96 8.52
C SER A 95 2.30 -20.37 8.02
N ARG A 96 1.02 -20.77 8.06
CA ARG A 96 0.54 -22.00 7.42
C ARG A 96 0.17 -21.79 5.95
N LYS A 97 -0.03 -20.53 5.53
CA LYS A 97 -0.35 -20.17 4.15
C LYS A 97 0.90 -19.90 3.33
N PHE A 98 1.92 -19.29 3.95
CA PHE A 98 3.16 -18.91 3.28
C PHE A 98 4.37 -19.55 3.96
N THR A 99 5.20 -20.23 3.17
CA THR A 99 6.58 -20.56 3.53
C THR A 99 7.40 -19.27 3.71
N GLU A 100 8.56 -19.38 4.36
CA GLU A 100 9.47 -18.24 4.53
C GLU A 100 9.91 -17.65 3.17
N ALA A 101 10.19 -18.52 2.19
CA ALA A 101 10.55 -18.09 0.84
C ALA A 101 9.42 -17.29 0.17
N GLU A 102 8.17 -17.75 0.28
CA GLU A 102 7.00 -17.03 -0.26
C GLU A 102 6.75 -15.70 0.47
N GLN A 103 7.03 -15.63 1.78
CA GLN A 103 6.93 -14.36 2.50
C GLN A 103 7.97 -13.34 2.02
N ILE A 104 9.21 -13.78 1.77
CA ILE A 104 10.26 -12.92 1.21
C ILE A 104 9.92 -12.54 -0.23
N GLU A 105 9.35 -13.45 -1.02
CA GLU A 105 8.96 -13.16 -2.40
C GLU A 105 7.86 -12.10 -2.46
N HIS A 106 6.80 -12.25 -1.67
CA HIS A 106 5.65 -11.33 -1.71
C HIS A 106 5.85 -10.03 -0.92
N PHE A 107 6.58 -10.09 0.19
CA PHE A 107 6.70 -8.97 1.13
C PHE A 107 8.13 -8.51 1.33
N GLY A 108 9.10 -9.08 0.62
CA GLY A 108 10.51 -8.71 0.71
C GLY A 108 10.78 -7.21 0.59
N PRO A 109 10.19 -6.48 -0.36
CA PRO A 109 10.34 -5.03 -0.44
C PRO A 109 9.90 -4.27 0.82
N LEU A 110 8.86 -4.75 1.51
CA LEU A 110 8.42 -4.18 2.79
C LEU A 110 9.40 -4.52 3.92
N LEU A 111 9.98 -5.72 3.91
CA LEU A 111 10.82 -6.26 5.00
C LEU A 111 12.30 -5.85 4.90
N THR A 112 12.77 -5.50 3.70
CA THR A 112 14.19 -5.23 3.42
C THR A 112 14.49 -3.74 3.22
N SER A 113 13.49 -2.89 3.44
CA SER A 113 13.67 -1.45 3.33
C SER A 113 14.69 -0.93 4.34
N PRO A 114 15.66 -0.10 3.93
CA PRO A 114 16.62 0.52 4.83
C PRO A 114 16.00 1.62 5.71
N CYS A 115 14.70 1.89 5.56
CA CYS A 115 13.96 2.94 6.24
C CYS A 115 13.28 2.45 7.55
N LEU A 116 13.33 1.15 7.83
CA LEU A 116 12.76 0.50 9.02
C LEU A 116 13.85 0.18 10.06
#